data_AF-A0A239NF30-F1
#
_entry.id   AF-A0A239NF30-F1
#
_cell.length_a   1.000
_cell.length_b   1.000
_cell.length_c   1.000
_cell.angle_alpha   90.00
_cell.angle_beta   90.00
_cell.angle_gamma   90.00
#
_symmetry.space_group_name_H-M   'P 1'
#
loop_
_entity.id
_entity.type
_entity.pdbx_description
1 polymer ?
#
loop_
_entity_poly.entity_id
_entity_poly.type
_entity_poly.pdbx_seq_one_letter_code
_entity_poly.pdbx_strand_id
1 'polypeptide(L)'
;MEARNTQVRSPTTTGKVERWHKTVREEFLAAHEPFASVQALDAWVADYNTVRPHQALDMASPASRFSLRSSVLAGVVAEVPLRLPADLVALPGSSAPTGEASGVLIAEAVPVAVEVERVVPPSGNLTACGRQVWLGRARAGQTIIVWASATTMCVFSGQDLLKTHPVTLTSADLGRLMAGGGRAGRPAPAIALPSGPLAADAVVEVDRMVNNAGCVGLAGKLLSVGAPLAGQRVTLRIDAQTVRVIANGVLVRTKPSPLTPSQRGRLHGVRLARSPNAVTGRFPQVQRVVAGNGNLMVAGCKLQIGQVHRGKVVTIVLKDTRFRVLFEGEELSVHPRTLIKEVNRLRASGHIDYRI
;
A
#
# COMPACT_ATOMS: atom_id res chain seq x y z
N MET A 1 3.48 -3.01 46.32
CA MET A 1 4.48 -1.94 46.26
C MET A 1 5.47 -2.34 45.18
N GLU A 2 5.30 -1.85 43.95
CA GLU A 2 6.15 -2.20 42.81
C GLU A 2 7.58 -1.72 43.05
N ALA A 3 8.55 -2.65 43.04
CA ALA A 3 9.95 -2.32 43.16
C ALA A 3 10.40 -1.55 41.90
N ARG A 4 10.79 -0.29 42.07
CA ARG A 4 11.45 0.49 41.01
C ARG A 4 12.83 -0.13 40.75
N ASN A 5 13.01 -0.72 39.57
CA ASN A 5 14.27 -1.28 39.06
C ASN A 5 15.33 -0.22 38.66
N THR A 6 15.17 1.02 39.11
CA THR A 6 16.06 2.14 38.77
C THR A 6 16.51 2.82 40.05
N GLN A 7 17.79 2.72 40.35
CA GLN A 7 18.43 3.56 41.36
C GLN A 7 18.55 5.00 40.83
N VAL A 8 18.50 5.95 41.76
CA VAL A 8 18.72 7.38 41.47
C VAL A 8 20.11 7.55 40.84
N ARG A 9 20.18 8.21 39.68
CA ARG A 9 21.40 8.44 38.87
C ARG A 9 22.02 7.18 38.21
N SER A 10 21.28 6.08 38.13
CA SER A 10 21.70 4.89 37.38
C SER A 10 20.74 4.64 36.20
N PRO A 11 20.86 5.40 35.10
CA PRO A 11 19.95 5.25 33.97
C PRO A 11 20.12 3.84 33.37
N THR A 12 19.05 3.04 33.44
CA THR A 12 18.93 1.83 32.63
C THR A 12 18.77 2.19 31.15
N THR A 13 18.85 1.18 30.27
CA THR A 13 18.99 1.24 28.81
C THR A 13 18.25 2.40 28.12
N THR A 14 17.03 2.73 28.55
CA THR A 14 16.21 3.81 27.99
C THR A 14 16.90 5.19 28.07
N GLY A 15 17.50 5.56 29.21
CA GLY A 15 18.12 6.88 29.37
C GLY A 15 19.39 7.07 28.55
N LYS A 16 20.12 5.98 28.27
CA LYS A 16 21.31 6.00 27.39
C LYS A 16 20.91 6.21 25.93
N VAL A 17 19.89 5.48 25.47
CA VAL A 17 19.34 5.60 24.11
C VAL A 17 18.71 6.98 23.89
N GLU A 18 17.94 7.47 24.85
CA GLU A 18 17.34 8.79 24.80
C GLU A 18 18.39 9.91 24.75
N ARG A 19 19.48 9.78 25.52
CA ARG A 19 20.57 10.75 25.50
C ARG A 19 21.30 10.76 24.15
N TRP A 20 21.52 9.60 23.55
CA TRP A 20 22.10 9.52 22.20
C TRP A 20 21.19 10.19 21.16
N HIS A 21 19.90 9.87 21.15
CA HIS A 21 18.93 10.52 20.25
C HIS A 21 18.82 12.03 20.45
N LYS A 22 18.95 12.50 21.69
CA LYS A 22 18.99 13.93 22.00
C LYS A 22 20.22 14.58 21.36
N THR A 23 21.41 13.99 21.51
CA THR A 23 22.65 14.48 20.90
C THR A 23 22.57 14.48 19.37
N VAL A 24 22.02 13.44 18.74
CA VAL A 24 21.77 13.42 17.28
C VAL A 24 20.88 14.60 16.87
N ARG A 25 19.83 14.91 17.64
CA ARG A 25 18.92 16.00 17.31
C ARG A 25 19.58 17.37 17.46
N GLU A 26 20.31 17.59 18.55
CA GLU A 26 20.89 18.89 18.89
C GLU A 26 22.17 19.19 18.10
N GLU A 27 23.03 18.21 17.88
CA GLU A 27 24.36 18.44 17.29
C GLU A 27 24.42 18.10 15.79
N PHE A 28 23.57 17.19 15.31
CA PHE A 28 23.51 16.85 13.89
C PHE A 28 22.31 17.48 13.21
N LEU A 29 21.08 17.16 13.62
CA LEU A 29 19.88 17.57 12.88
C LEU A 29 19.58 19.07 12.97
N ALA A 30 19.89 19.73 14.10
CA ALA A 30 19.65 21.17 14.25
C ALA A 30 20.67 22.04 13.49
N ALA A 31 21.85 21.49 13.16
CA ALA A 31 22.92 22.20 12.47
C ALA A 31 22.85 22.03 10.93
N HIS A 32 21.94 21.20 10.42
CA HIS A 32 21.84 20.88 9.01
C HIS A 32 20.45 21.22 8.44
N GLU A 33 20.45 21.86 7.28
CA GLU A 33 19.28 21.98 6.41
C GLU A 33 18.82 20.59 5.89
N PRO A 34 17.60 20.45 5.34
CA PRO A 34 17.10 19.17 4.82
C PRO A 34 18.11 18.48 3.89
N PHE A 35 18.50 17.26 4.26
CA PHE A 35 19.58 16.54 3.58
C PHE A 35 19.19 16.05 2.17
N ALA A 36 20.16 16.08 1.25
CA ALA A 36 20.08 15.44 -0.06
C ALA A 36 20.43 13.92 -0.02
N SER A 37 21.18 13.47 0.98
CA SER A 37 21.65 12.07 1.15
C SER A 37 21.88 11.72 2.63
N VAL A 38 21.72 10.45 3.00
CA VAL A 38 21.94 9.92 4.36
C VAL A 38 23.42 9.70 4.72
N GLN A 39 24.35 9.78 3.75
CA GLN A 39 25.79 9.56 3.97
C GLN A 39 26.42 10.55 4.96
N ALA A 40 25.81 11.74 5.13
CA ALA A 40 26.24 12.72 6.14
C ALA A 40 26.07 12.19 7.58
N LEU A 41 25.08 11.32 7.80
CA LEU A 41 24.88 10.68 9.10
C LEU A 41 26.00 9.67 9.41
N ASP A 42 26.45 8.91 8.41
CA ASP A 42 27.52 7.91 8.60
C ASP A 42 28.83 8.57 9.02
N ALA A 43 29.19 9.69 8.38
CA ALA A 43 30.37 10.48 8.76
C ALA A 43 30.26 11.05 10.18
N TRP A 44 29.08 11.57 10.54
CA TRP A 44 28.83 12.09 11.89
C TRP A 44 28.86 10.99 12.95
N VAL A 45 28.32 9.80 12.67
CA VAL A 45 28.38 8.64 13.58
C VAL A 45 29.81 8.16 13.77
N ALA A 46 30.63 8.18 12.72
CA ALA A 46 32.05 7.86 12.83
C ALA A 46 32.76 8.85 13.77
N ASP A 47 32.60 10.15 13.55
CA ASP A 47 33.16 11.21 14.40
C ASP A 47 32.70 11.11 15.86
N TYR A 48 31.39 10.91 16.07
CA TYR A 48 30.80 10.71 17.41
C TYR A 48 31.46 9.57 18.17
N ASN A 49 31.73 8.45 17.49
CA ASN A 49 32.26 7.24 18.12
C ASN A 49 33.78 7.29 18.32
N THR A 50 34.54 7.94 17.45
CA THR A 50 36.01 7.84 17.45
C THR A 50 36.72 9.11 17.93
N VAL A 51 36.12 10.28 17.73
CA VAL A 51 36.73 11.60 17.98
C VAL A 51 36.05 12.35 19.12
N ARG A 52 34.71 12.36 19.18
CA ARG A 52 33.95 13.21 20.10
C ARG A 52 34.26 12.88 21.58
N PRO A 53 34.74 13.84 22.38
CA PRO A 53 35.06 13.60 23.78
C PRO A 53 33.79 13.51 24.63
N HIS A 54 33.77 12.57 25.58
CA HIS A 54 32.63 12.37 26.48
C HIS A 54 33.04 12.52 27.94
N GLN A 55 32.43 13.46 28.65
CA GLN A 55 32.72 13.73 30.07
C GLN A 55 32.53 12.49 30.97
N ALA A 56 31.53 11.64 30.68
CA ALA A 56 31.31 10.40 31.42
C ALA A 56 32.37 9.32 31.18
N LEU A 57 33.27 9.56 30.21
CA LEU A 57 34.38 8.68 29.82
C LEU A 57 35.73 9.40 30.04
N ASP A 58 35.81 10.36 30.97
CA ASP A 58 37.03 11.14 31.23
C ASP A 58 37.58 11.82 29.97
N MET A 59 36.67 12.36 29.15
CA MET A 59 36.96 12.98 27.84
C MET A 59 37.44 12.02 26.74
N ALA A 60 37.43 10.70 26.98
CA ALA A 60 37.69 9.72 25.94
C ALA A 60 36.50 9.57 24.97
N SER A 61 36.75 9.02 23.78
CA SER A 61 35.71 8.71 22.80
C SER A 61 34.99 7.40 23.13
N PRO A 62 33.73 7.19 22.67
CA PRO A 62 33.01 5.94 22.93
C PRO A 62 33.76 4.69 22.51
N ALA A 63 34.43 4.73 21.34
CA ALA A 63 35.21 3.61 20.81
C ALA A 63 36.37 3.20 21.74
N SER A 64 36.94 4.14 22.52
CA SER A 64 38.02 3.83 23.47
C SER A 64 37.62 2.84 24.57
N ARG A 65 36.32 2.70 24.87
CA ARG A 65 35.80 1.70 25.82
C ARG A 65 35.74 0.29 25.24
N PHE A 66 35.72 0.17 23.92
CA PHE A 66 35.59 -1.08 23.18
C PHE A 66 36.91 -1.51 22.52
N SER A 67 38.00 -0.76 22.74
CA SER A 67 39.33 -1.22 22.33
C SER A 67 39.71 -2.47 23.13
N LEU A 68 40.26 -3.45 22.42
CA LEU A 68 40.75 -4.68 23.03
C LEU A 68 41.75 -4.32 24.13
N ARG A 69 41.48 -4.71 25.38
CA ARG A 69 42.53 -4.75 26.39
C ARG A 69 43.56 -5.78 25.93
N SER A 70 44.63 -5.34 25.28
CA SER A 70 45.75 -6.22 24.89
C SER A 70 46.39 -6.94 26.07
N SER A 71 46.09 -6.55 27.33
CA SER A 71 46.61 -7.23 28.52
C SER A 71 45.95 -8.59 28.82
N VAL A 72 44.95 -9.04 28.06
CA VAL A 72 44.37 -10.40 28.21
C VAL A 72 44.95 -11.38 27.16
N LEU A 73 45.77 -10.90 26.22
CA LEU A 73 46.39 -11.75 25.20
C LEU A 73 47.57 -12.59 25.71
N ALA A 74 48.01 -12.42 26.96
CA ALA A 74 49.09 -13.22 27.55
C ALA A 74 48.62 -14.42 28.40
N GLY A 75 47.31 -14.66 28.54
CA GLY A 75 46.84 -15.84 29.25
C GLY A 75 45.35 -15.83 29.52
N VAL A 76 44.64 -16.75 28.86
CA VAL A 76 43.21 -17.05 29.03
C VAL A 76 42.26 -15.98 28.47
N VAL A 77 42.26 -15.85 27.14
CA VAL A 77 41.00 -15.53 26.45
C VAL A 77 40.31 -16.87 26.24
N ALA A 78 39.25 -17.15 27.01
CA ALA A 78 38.24 -18.06 26.51
C ALA A 78 37.62 -17.34 25.31
N GLU A 79 38.14 -17.62 24.10
CA GLU A 79 37.52 -17.17 22.87
C GLU A 79 36.07 -17.60 22.92
N VAL A 80 35.16 -16.65 23.09
CA VAL A 80 33.75 -16.91 22.86
C VAL A 80 33.66 -17.28 21.39
N PRO A 81 33.36 -18.54 21.03
CA PRO A 81 33.38 -18.94 19.63
C PRO A 81 32.33 -18.12 18.92
N LEU A 82 32.76 -17.44 17.87
CA LEU A 82 31.89 -16.63 17.04
C LEU A 82 30.87 -17.57 16.39
N ARG A 83 29.68 -17.67 16.99
CA ARG A 83 28.58 -18.50 16.50
C ARG A 83 27.93 -17.81 15.31
N LEU A 84 28.44 -18.11 14.12
CA LEU A 84 27.78 -17.76 12.86
C LEU A 84 26.51 -18.62 12.72
N PRO A 85 25.36 -18.02 12.36
CA PRO A 85 24.25 -18.77 11.79
C PRO A 85 24.74 -19.72 10.70
N ALA A 86 24.22 -20.95 10.66
CA ALA A 86 24.62 -21.98 9.70
C ALA A 86 24.45 -21.54 8.23
N ASP A 87 23.62 -20.52 8.01
CA ASP A 87 23.23 -19.98 6.72
C ASP A 87 24.23 -18.93 6.19
N LEU A 88 25.28 -18.60 6.95
CA LEU A 88 26.33 -17.67 6.52
C LEU A 88 27.37 -18.41 5.66
N VAL A 89 27.30 -18.18 4.36
CA VAL A 89 28.34 -18.61 3.41
C VAL A 89 29.43 -17.55 3.36
N ALA A 90 30.67 -17.94 3.68
CA ALA A 90 31.83 -17.09 3.45
C ALA A 90 32.01 -16.88 1.93
N LEU A 91 32.03 -15.61 1.49
CA LEU A 91 32.39 -15.28 0.12
C LEU A 91 33.88 -15.62 -0.07
N PRO A 92 34.27 -16.31 -1.16
CA PRO A 92 35.67 -16.60 -1.41
C PRO A 92 36.46 -15.29 -1.59
N GLY A 93 37.46 -15.11 -0.72
CA GLY A 93 38.60 -14.18 -0.80
C GLY A 93 38.36 -12.82 -1.45
N SER A 94 38.10 -11.79 -0.65
CA SER A 94 38.48 -10.42 -1.06
C SER A 94 39.99 -10.27 -0.88
N SER A 95 40.77 -10.69 -1.89
CA SER A 95 42.12 -10.16 -2.05
C SER A 95 41.99 -8.69 -2.40
N ALA A 96 42.70 -7.82 -1.68
CA ALA A 96 42.79 -6.40 -2.03
C ALA A 96 43.08 -6.24 -3.53
N PRO A 97 42.44 -5.29 -4.24
CA PRO A 97 42.49 -5.26 -5.69
C PRO A 97 43.87 -4.76 -6.15
N THR A 98 44.68 -5.68 -6.68
CA THR A 98 45.72 -5.36 -7.67
C THR A 98 45.15 -5.76 -9.03
N GLY A 99 45.27 -4.83 -9.98
CA GLY A 99 44.43 -4.73 -11.15
C GLY A 99 44.51 -5.85 -12.20
N GLU A 100 43.53 -5.73 -13.10
CA GLU A 100 43.43 -6.24 -14.47
C GLU A 100 43.20 -7.74 -14.67
N ALA A 101 41.92 -8.08 -14.89
CA ALA A 101 41.53 -8.97 -15.99
C ALA A 101 40.05 -8.77 -16.32
N SER A 102 39.80 -8.29 -17.55
CA SER A 102 38.49 -8.25 -18.19
C SER A 102 37.93 -9.66 -18.37
N GLY A 103 37.12 -10.11 -17.43
CA GLY A 103 36.10 -11.12 -17.66
C GLY A 103 34.78 -10.40 -17.90
N VAL A 104 34.25 -10.46 -19.13
CA VAL A 104 32.89 -10.01 -19.40
C VAL A 104 31.95 -10.96 -18.65
N LEU A 105 31.64 -10.61 -17.40
CA LEU A 105 30.50 -11.15 -16.69
C LEU A 105 29.29 -10.67 -17.48
N ILE A 106 28.61 -11.60 -18.15
CA ILE A 106 27.26 -11.36 -18.64
C ILE A 106 26.46 -11.11 -17.35
N ALA A 107 26.24 -9.83 -17.02
CA ALA A 107 25.51 -9.44 -15.84
C ALA A 107 24.12 -10.08 -15.94
N GLU A 108 23.91 -11.15 -15.18
CA GLU A 108 22.60 -11.79 -15.09
C GLU A 108 21.62 -10.71 -14.67
N ALA A 109 20.70 -10.35 -15.57
CA ALA A 109 19.85 -9.19 -15.40
C ALA A 109 19.02 -9.39 -14.13
N VAL A 110 19.35 -8.66 -13.06
CA VAL A 110 18.61 -8.73 -11.80
C VAL A 110 17.15 -8.42 -12.12
N PRO A 111 16.22 -9.33 -11.82
CA PRO A 111 14.84 -9.12 -12.20
C PRO A 111 14.27 -7.90 -11.48
N VAL A 112 13.48 -7.10 -12.20
CA VAL A 112 12.82 -5.88 -11.66
C VAL A 112 11.93 -6.20 -10.45
N ALA A 113 11.46 -7.45 -10.35
CA ALA A 113 10.73 -7.98 -9.21
C ALA A 113 10.95 -9.48 -9.06
N VAL A 114 10.75 -10.01 -7.84
CA VAL A 114 10.89 -11.42 -7.50
C VAL A 114 9.61 -11.93 -6.83
N GLU A 115 9.18 -13.13 -7.18
CA GLU A 115 8.16 -13.88 -6.44
C GLU A 115 8.79 -15.00 -5.64
N VAL A 116 8.38 -15.13 -4.37
CA VAL A 116 8.84 -16.21 -3.52
C VAL A 116 7.67 -16.83 -2.78
N GLU A 117 7.62 -18.15 -2.74
CA GLU A 117 6.65 -18.88 -1.94
C GLU A 117 7.08 -18.92 -0.47
N ARG A 118 6.11 -18.73 0.42
CA ARG A 118 6.29 -18.77 1.87
C ARG A 118 5.13 -19.49 2.52
N VAL A 119 5.42 -20.28 3.55
CA VAL A 119 4.40 -20.91 4.38
C VAL A 119 4.07 -19.96 5.54
N VAL A 120 2.79 -19.71 5.77
CA VAL A 120 2.36 -18.88 6.89
C VAL A 120 2.67 -19.61 8.21
N PRO A 121 3.41 -19.00 9.14
CA PRO A 121 3.76 -19.65 10.41
C PRO A 121 2.52 -19.88 11.28
N PRO A 122 2.59 -20.78 12.29
CA PRO A 122 1.48 -21.03 13.23
C PRO A 122 0.95 -19.78 13.94
N SER A 123 1.82 -18.78 14.13
CA SER A 123 1.45 -17.48 14.71
C SER A 123 0.47 -16.70 13.82
N GLY A 124 0.44 -16.97 12.51
CA GLY A 124 -0.25 -16.16 11.51
C GLY A 124 0.48 -14.86 11.16
N ASN A 125 1.68 -14.61 11.71
CA ASN A 125 2.48 -13.42 11.44
C ASN A 125 3.73 -13.79 10.61
N LEU A 126 3.69 -13.53 9.31
CA LEU A 126 4.77 -13.87 8.39
C LEU A 126 5.80 -12.74 8.29
N THR A 127 7.09 -13.08 8.36
CA THR A 127 8.16 -12.13 8.04
C THR A 127 8.61 -12.31 6.59
N ALA A 128 8.59 -11.23 5.80
CA ALA A 128 9.09 -11.21 4.42
C ALA A 128 9.61 -9.82 4.05
N CYS A 129 10.70 -9.76 3.27
CA CYS A 129 11.31 -8.50 2.79
C CYS A 129 11.52 -7.45 3.90
N GLY A 130 12.00 -7.87 5.07
CA GLY A 130 12.21 -7.00 6.23
C GLY A 130 10.94 -6.51 6.94
N ARG A 131 9.77 -7.10 6.64
CA ARG A 131 8.47 -6.70 7.22
C ARG A 131 7.75 -7.88 7.86
N GLN A 132 7.05 -7.61 8.96
CA GLN A 132 6.06 -8.52 9.54
C GLN A 132 4.67 -8.25 8.95
N VAL A 133 3.99 -9.31 8.55
CA VAL A 133 2.69 -9.28 7.89
C VAL A 133 1.74 -10.22 8.61
N TRP A 134 0.78 -9.65 9.34
CA TRP A 134 -0.30 -10.42 9.94
C TRP A 134 -1.26 -10.95 8.88
N LEU A 135 -1.33 -12.27 8.72
CA LEU A 135 -2.24 -13.00 7.82
C LEU A 135 -3.34 -13.75 8.57
N GLY A 136 -3.20 -13.83 9.90
CA GLY A 136 -4.17 -14.48 10.78
C GLY A 136 -3.93 -15.98 10.93
N ARG A 137 -4.29 -16.53 12.09
CA ARG A 137 -4.08 -17.96 12.41
C ARG A 137 -4.87 -18.91 11.51
N ALA A 138 -6.00 -18.46 10.96
CA ALA A 138 -6.80 -19.26 10.03
C ALA A 138 -6.05 -19.64 8.74
N ARG A 139 -4.94 -18.96 8.43
CA ARG A 139 -4.08 -19.24 7.28
C ARG A 139 -2.78 -19.95 7.65
N ALA A 140 -2.59 -20.32 8.91
CA ALA A 140 -1.39 -21.05 9.35
C ALA A 140 -1.20 -22.33 8.52
N GLY A 141 0.04 -22.59 8.10
CA GLY A 141 0.37 -23.73 7.25
C GLY A 141 0.02 -23.55 5.76
N GLN A 142 -0.72 -22.50 5.39
CA GLN A 142 -1.03 -22.22 3.98
C GLN A 142 0.22 -21.66 3.27
N THR A 143 0.49 -22.14 2.06
CA THR A 143 1.48 -21.53 1.16
C THR A 143 0.90 -20.27 0.51
N ILE A 144 1.65 -19.18 0.57
CA ILE A 144 1.33 -17.89 -0.02
C ILE A 144 2.46 -17.42 -0.94
N ILE A 145 2.15 -16.50 -1.85
CA ILE A 145 3.15 -15.91 -2.75
C ILE A 145 3.46 -14.50 -2.27
N VAL A 146 4.75 -14.21 -2.05
CA VAL A 146 5.26 -12.87 -1.80
C VAL A 146 5.90 -12.35 -3.08
N TRP A 147 5.27 -11.35 -3.69
CA TRP A 147 5.84 -10.60 -4.82
C TRP A 147 6.54 -9.36 -4.27
N ALA A 148 7.77 -9.08 -4.68
CA ALA A 148 8.53 -7.93 -4.21
C ALA A 148 9.30 -7.25 -5.33
N SER A 149 9.25 -5.92 -5.37
CA SER A 149 10.13 -5.05 -6.15
C SER A 149 10.93 -4.14 -5.22
N ALA A 150 11.74 -3.26 -5.80
CA ALA A 150 12.51 -2.26 -5.05
C ALA A 150 11.65 -1.42 -4.08
N THR A 151 10.38 -1.16 -4.40
CA THR A 151 9.52 -0.25 -3.63
C THR A 151 8.24 -0.87 -3.08
N THR A 152 7.82 -2.04 -3.59
CA THR A 152 6.51 -2.62 -3.29
C THR A 152 6.61 -4.10 -2.99
N MET A 153 5.96 -4.53 -1.91
CA MET A 153 5.72 -5.93 -1.59
C MET A 153 4.22 -6.22 -1.62
N CYS A 154 3.83 -7.29 -2.29
CA CYS A 154 2.46 -7.79 -2.36
C CYS A 154 2.39 -9.24 -1.86
N VAL A 155 1.33 -9.57 -1.14
CA VAL A 155 1.11 -10.90 -0.57
C VAL A 155 -0.16 -11.50 -1.16
N PHE A 156 -0.07 -12.72 -1.68
CA PHE A 156 -1.16 -13.42 -2.36
C PHE A 156 -1.48 -14.77 -1.74
N SER A 157 -2.77 -15.13 -1.78
CA SER A 157 -3.24 -16.51 -1.59
C SER A 157 -3.73 -17.02 -2.94
N GLY A 158 -2.93 -17.84 -3.64
CA GLY A 158 -3.21 -18.17 -5.04
C GLY A 158 -3.17 -16.92 -5.92
N GLN A 159 -4.29 -16.59 -6.57
CA GLN A 159 -4.43 -15.38 -7.39
C GLN A 159 -4.92 -14.16 -6.58
N ASP A 160 -5.43 -14.36 -5.37
CA ASP A 160 -6.06 -13.30 -4.59
C ASP A 160 -5.02 -12.43 -3.89
N LEU A 161 -5.01 -11.13 -4.20
CA LEU A 161 -4.18 -10.14 -3.49
C LEU A 161 -4.73 -9.92 -2.08
N LEU A 162 -3.94 -10.29 -1.06
CA LEU A 162 -4.29 -10.11 0.34
C LEU A 162 -3.87 -8.73 0.85
N LYS A 163 -2.60 -8.37 0.63
CA LYS A 163 -1.99 -7.15 1.18
C LYS A 163 -0.94 -6.56 0.25
N THR A 164 -0.82 -5.24 0.30
CA THR A 164 0.23 -4.46 -0.37
C THR A 164 0.93 -3.60 0.67
N HIS A 165 2.26 -3.57 0.62
CA HIS A 165 3.11 -2.87 1.58
C HIS A 165 4.24 -2.12 0.87
N PRO A 166 4.57 -0.90 1.31
CA PRO A 166 5.80 -0.24 0.89
C PRO A 166 7.01 -0.93 1.53
N VAL A 167 8.05 -1.15 0.72
CA VAL A 167 9.36 -1.68 1.12
C VAL A 167 10.45 -0.86 0.43
N THR A 168 11.69 -0.99 0.91
CA THR A 168 12.87 -0.46 0.23
C THR A 168 13.84 -1.62 0.07
N LEU A 169 13.95 -2.15 -1.14
CA LEU A 169 14.84 -3.27 -1.48
C LEU A 169 15.86 -2.81 -2.53
N THR A 170 17.11 -3.15 -2.30
CA THR A 170 18.22 -2.98 -3.25
C THR A 170 18.25 -4.12 -4.28
N SER A 171 18.98 -3.94 -5.37
CA SER A 171 19.22 -5.01 -6.35
C SER A 171 19.87 -6.25 -5.70
N ALA A 172 20.72 -6.04 -4.69
CA ALA A 172 21.32 -7.13 -3.93
C ALA A 172 20.29 -7.89 -3.08
N ASP A 173 19.29 -7.19 -2.51
CA ASP A 173 18.18 -7.83 -1.80
C ASP A 173 17.33 -8.69 -2.75
N LEU A 174 17.01 -8.17 -3.93
CA LEU A 174 16.29 -8.91 -4.97
C LEU A 174 17.10 -10.13 -5.44
N GLY A 175 18.42 -9.97 -5.63
CA GLY A 175 19.32 -11.08 -5.95
C GLY A 175 19.31 -12.17 -4.88
N ARG A 176 19.31 -11.81 -3.59
CA ARG A 176 19.21 -12.78 -2.49
C ARG A 176 17.85 -13.48 -2.45
N LEU A 177 16.76 -12.77 -2.74
CA LEU A 177 15.44 -13.38 -2.85
C LEU A 177 15.38 -14.38 -4.01
N MET A 178 16.02 -14.06 -5.14
CA MET A 178 16.12 -14.95 -6.29
C MET A 178 16.94 -16.21 -5.96
N ALA A 179 18.13 -16.03 -5.38
CA ALA A 179 19.00 -17.14 -4.96
C ALA A 179 18.33 -18.06 -3.91
N GLY A 180 17.46 -17.50 -3.06
CA GLY A 180 16.68 -18.24 -2.06
C GLY A 180 15.46 -19.00 -2.60
N GLY A 181 15.48 -19.40 -3.88
CA GLY A 181 14.38 -20.10 -4.55
C GLY A 181 13.27 -19.19 -5.07
N GLY A 182 13.58 -17.90 -5.27
CA GLY A 182 12.67 -16.96 -5.92
C GLY A 182 12.60 -17.19 -7.41
N ARG A 183 11.50 -16.75 -8.02
CA ARG A 183 11.32 -16.71 -9.48
C ARG A 183 11.15 -15.28 -9.95
N ALA A 184 11.39 -15.03 -11.24
CA ALA A 184 11.12 -13.74 -11.85
C ALA A 184 9.66 -13.32 -11.60
N GLY A 185 9.47 -12.13 -11.05
CA GLY A 185 8.16 -11.65 -10.66
C GLY A 185 7.32 -11.26 -11.89
N ARG A 186 6.01 -11.52 -11.81
CA ARG A 186 5.03 -11.02 -12.78
C ARG A 186 5.00 -9.48 -12.80
N PRO A 187 4.43 -8.82 -13.83
CA PRO A 187 4.22 -7.37 -13.82
C PRO A 187 3.51 -6.89 -12.56
N ALA A 188 3.94 -5.74 -12.02
CA ALA A 188 3.56 -5.25 -10.69
C ALA A 188 2.06 -5.35 -10.39
N PRO A 189 1.62 -6.33 -9.57
CA PRO A 189 0.20 -6.67 -9.38
C PRO A 189 -0.58 -5.57 -8.64
N ALA A 190 0.11 -4.81 -7.82
CA ALA A 190 -0.34 -3.56 -7.21
C ALA A 190 0.91 -2.72 -6.91
N ILE A 191 0.73 -1.41 -6.73
CA ILE A 191 1.83 -0.49 -6.41
C ILE A 191 1.53 0.11 -5.03
N ALA A 192 2.46 -0.03 -4.09
CA ALA A 192 2.33 0.61 -2.79
C ALA A 192 2.38 2.14 -2.93
N LEU A 193 1.81 2.86 -1.96
CA LEU A 193 2.02 4.31 -1.91
C LEU A 193 3.51 4.63 -1.74
N PRO A 194 4.00 5.71 -2.38
CA PRO A 194 5.35 6.19 -2.13
C PRO A 194 5.48 6.66 -0.67
N SER A 195 6.70 6.58 -0.14
CA SER A 195 7.06 7.16 1.14
C SER A 195 7.01 8.68 1.02
N GLY A 196 5.92 9.34 1.46
CA GLY A 196 5.79 10.79 1.40
C GLY A 196 4.35 11.29 1.23
N PRO A 197 4.18 12.61 1.01
CA PRO A 197 2.87 13.19 0.73
C PRO A 197 2.32 12.65 -0.60
N LEU A 198 1.06 12.24 -0.56
CA LEU A 198 0.33 11.80 -1.75
C LEU A 198 -0.06 13.03 -2.60
N ALA A 199 0.23 12.98 -3.90
CA ALA A 199 -0.21 14.03 -4.83
C ALA A 199 -1.73 14.22 -4.79
N ALA A 200 -2.19 15.46 -4.95
CA ALA A 200 -3.61 15.80 -4.78
C ALA A 200 -4.52 15.07 -5.78
N ASP A 201 -4.04 14.83 -6.99
CA ASP A 201 -4.74 14.15 -8.09
C ASP A 201 -4.52 12.62 -8.10
N ALA A 202 -3.59 12.10 -7.30
CA ALA A 202 -3.28 10.67 -7.28
C ALA A 202 -4.52 9.84 -6.93
N VAL A 203 -4.83 8.83 -7.73
CA VAL A 203 -5.97 7.93 -7.48
C VAL A 203 -5.47 6.73 -6.70
N VAL A 204 -6.16 6.41 -5.61
CA VAL A 204 -5.82 5.26 -4.75
C VAL A 204 -6.91 4.23 -4.75
N GLU A 205 -6.54 2.98 -4.53
CA GLU A 205 -7.48 1.87 -4.36
C GLU A 205 -7.31 1.25 -2.98
N VAL A 206 -8.43 0.81 -2.42
CA VAL A 206 -8.44 0.11 -1.15
C VAL A 206 -9.58 -0.87 -1.11
N ASP A 207 -9.32 -2.07 -0.61
CA ASP A 207 -10.39 -3.06 -0.45
C ASP A 207 -10.98 -2.98 0.96
N ARG A 208 -12.30 -3.09 1.04
CA ARG A 208 -13.06 -3.10 2.30
C ARG A 208 -14.12 -4.18 2.27
N MET A 209 -14.31 -4.80 3.43
CA MET A 209 -15.49 -5.62 3.69
C MET A 209 -16.67 -4.69 3.93
N VAL A 210 -17.78 -4.91 3.24
CA VAL A 210 -19.02 -4.20 3.48
C VAL A 210 -19.69 -4.80 4.71
N ASN A 211 -20.05 -3.96 5.68
CA ASN A 211 -20.74 -4.41 6.88
C ASN A 211 -22.20 -4.81 6.59
N ASN A 212 -22.89 -5.36 7.58
CA ASN A 212 -24.29 -5.78 7.44
C ASN A 212 -25.26 -4.63 7.07
N ALA A 213 -24.90 -3.39 7.39
CA ALA A 213 -25.68 -2.20 7.04
C ALA A 213 -25.41 -1.69 5.60
N GLY A 214 -24.57 -2.36 4.81
CA GLY A 214 -24.24 -1.94 3.46
C GLY A 214 -23.26 -0.76 3.41
N CYS A 215 -22.39 -0.63 4.41
CA CYS A 215 -21.44 0.47 4.56
C CYS A 215 -19.98 0.00 4.68
N VAL A 216 -19.06 0.90 4.36
CA VAL A 216 -17.60 0.71 4.48
C VAL A 216 -16.95 1.85 5.28
N GLY A 217 -15.95 1.52 6.10
CA GLY A 217 -15.19 2.50 6.87
C GLY A 217 -13.99 3.07 6.09
N LEU A 218 -13.91 4.41 6.03
CA LEU A 218 -12.83 5.17 5.40
C LEU A 218 -12.37 6.31 6.33
N ALA A 219 -11.15 6.22 6.86
CA ALA A 219 -10.55 7.24 7.75
C ALA A 219 -11.50 7.69 8.90
N GLY A 220 -12.15 6.74 9.57
CA GLY A 220 -13.11 7.02 10.65
C GLY A 220 -14.51 7.43 10.19
N LYS A 221 -14.75 7.60 8.88
CA LYS A 221 -16.06 7.93 8.31
C LYS A 221 -16.73 6.67 7.74
N LEU A 222 -18.05 6.60 7.84
CA LEU A 222 -18.84 5.51 7.27
C LEU A 222 -19.41 5.94 5.92
N LEU A 223 -19.10 5.20 4.85
CA LEU A 223 -19.61 5.43 3.50
C LEU A 223 -20.62 4.34 3.14
N SER A 224 -21.85 4.72 2.80
CA SER A 224 -22.86 3.77 2.33
C SER A 224 -22.60 3.37 0.88
N VAL A 225 -22.45 2.06 0.66
CA VAL A 225 -22.22 1.45 -0.66
C VAL A 225 -23.43 0.63 -1.15
N GLY A 226 -24.32 0.26 -0.22
CA GLY A 226 -25.59 -0.40 -0.48
C GLY A 226 -25.71 -1.75 0.22
N ALA A 227 -26.90 -2.03 0.79
CA ALA A 227 -27.22 -3.28 1.47
C ALA A 227 -26.99 -4.55 0.62
N PRO A 228 -27.20 -4.58 -0.71
CA PRO A 228 -26.93 -5.78 -1.52
C PRO A 228 -25.47 -6.23 -1.55
N LEU A 229 -24.54 -5.35 -1.17
CA LEU A 229 -23.11 -5.67 -1.10
C LEU A 229 -22.68 -6.14 0.30
N ALA A 230 -23.60 -6.19 1.28
CA ALA A 230 -23.28 -6.61 2.64
C ALA A 230 -22.57 -7.98 2.67
N GLY A 231 -21.49 -8.07 3.44
CA GLY A 231 -20.65 -9.27 3.52
C GLY A 231 -19.71 -9.49 2.32
N GLN A 232 -19.76 -8.64 1.29
CA GLN A 232 -18.87 -8.73 0.12
C GLN A 232 -17.64 -7.84 0.27
N ARG A 233 -16.52 -8.26 -0.34
CA ARG A 233 -15.29 -7.47 -0.40
C ARG A 233 -15.35 -6.62 -1.66
N VAL A 234 -15.32 -5.31 -1.49
CA VAL A 234 -15.38 -4.34 -2.60
C VAL A 234 -14.08 -3.57 -2.70
N THR A 235 -13.71 -3.20 -3.91
CA THR A 235 -12.59 -2.29 -4.18
C THR A 235 -13.13 -0.87 -4.28
N LEU A 236 -12.62 0.00 -3.42
CA LEU A 236 -12.94 1.43 -3.41
C LEU A 236 -11.82 2.16 -4.11
N ARG A 237 -12.14 2.78 -5.23
CA ARG A 237 -11.23 3.61 -6.01
C ARG A 237 -11.52 5.07 -5.72
N ILE A 238 -10.56 5.76 -5.12
CA ILE A 238 -10.74 7.05 -4.45
C ILE A 238 -9.84 8.09 -5.14
N ASP A 239 -10.48 9.04 -5.81
CA ASP A 239 -9.82 10.27 -6.29
C ASP A 239 -10.11 11.44 -5.34
N ALA A 240 -9.73 12.66 -5.74
CA ALA A 240 -9.92 13.85 -4.91
C ALA A 240 -11.40 14.19 -4.66
N GLN A 241 -12.30 13.83 -5.59
CA GLN A 241 -13.71 14.26 -5.58
C GLN A 241 -14.69 13.11 -5.39
N THR A 242 -14.32 11.88 -5.74
CA THR A 242 -15.23 10.74 -5.78
C THR A 242 -14.61 9.44 -5.25
N VAL A 243 -15.49 8.57 -4.74
CA VAL A 243 -15.25 7.15 -4.45
C VAL A 243 -16.07 6.33 -5.44
N ARG A 244 -15.39 5.59 -6.31
CA ARG A 244 -15.96 4.58 -7.19
C ARG A 244 -15.90 3.23 -6.48
N VAL A 245 -17.07 2.62 -6.24
CA VAL A 245 -17.23 1.31 -5.61
C VAL A 245 -17.30 0.25 -6.69
N ILE A 246 -16.33 -0.65 -6.68
CA ILE A 246 -16.18 -1.72 -7.64
C ILE A 246 -16.42 -3.05 -6.92
N ALA A 247 -17.38 -3.84 -7.38
CA ALA A 247 -17.64 -5.19 -6.89
C ALA A 247 -17.47 -6.17 -8.06
N ASN A 248 -16.70 -7.25 -7.85
CA ASN A 248 -16.40 -8.25 -8.89
C ASN A 248 -15.91 -7.63 -10.20
N GLY A 249 -15.05 -6.60 -10.11
CA GLY A 249 -14.50 -5.88 -11.27
C GLY A 249 -15.47 -4.91 -11.96
N VAL A 250 -16.73 -4.82 -11.54
CA VAL A 250 -17.75 -3.94 -12.14
C VAL A 250 -18.00 -2.72 -11.27
N LEU A 251 -18.06 -1.54 -11.88
CA LEU A 251 -18.47 -0.31 -11.20
C LEU A 251 -19.94 -0.42 -10.78
N VAL A 252 -20.17 -0.51 -9.46
CA VAL A 252 -21.53 -0.56 -8.91
C VAL A 252 -22.05 0.83 -8.60
N ARG A 253 -21.17 1.72 -8.11
CA ARG A 253 -21.58 3.00 -7.55
C ARG A 253 -20.48 4.05 -7.57
N THR A 254 -20.87 5.32 -7.66
CA THR A 254 -19.99 6.47 -7.44
C THR A 254 -20.60 7.34 -6.33
N LYS A 255 -19.77 7.78 -5.39
CA LYS A 255 -20.13 8.67 -4.27
C LYS A 255 -19.13 9.82 -4.19
N PRO A 256 -19.48 10.98 -3.60
CA PRO A 256 -18.50 12.00 -3.28
C PRO A 256 -17.40 11.47 -2.35
N SER A 257 -16.15 11.88 -2.57
CA SER A 257 -15.03 11.54 -1.69
C SER A 257 -15.10 12.36 -0.41
N PRO A 258 -15.19 11.72 0.77
CA PRO A 258 -15.17 12.43 2.03
C PRO A 258 -13.74 12.68 2.55
N LEU A 259 -12.71 12.41 1.75
CA LEU A 259 -11.32 12.30 2.21
C LEU A 259 -10.42 13.39 1.65
N THR A 260 -9.54 13.93 2.50
CA THR A 260 -8.43 14.79 2.06
C THR A 260 -7.26 13.96 1.47
N PRO A 261 -6.33 14.56 0.72
CA PRO A 261 -5.13 13.85 0.21
C PRO A 261 -4.35 13.11 1.31
N SER A 262 -4.13 13.76 2.46
CA SER A 262 -3.45 13.15 3.61
C SER A 262 -4.23 11.99 4.21
N GLN A 263 -5.57 12.06 4.26
CA GLN A 263 -6.41 10.96 4.74
C GLN A 263 -6.37 9.77 3.79
N ARG A 264 -6.38 10.00 2.47
CA ARG A 264 -6.24 8.95 1.45
C ARG A 264 -4.90 8.21 1.60
N GLY A 265 -3.82 8.95 1.79
CA GLY A 265 -2.48 8.37 1.98
C GLY A 265 -2.32 7.53 3.25
N ARG A 266 -3.13 7.78 4.29
CA ARG A 266 -3.05 7.07 5.58
C ARG A 266 -4.03 5.91 5.72
N LEU A 267 -4.82 5.60 4.67
CA LEU A 267 -5.74 4.48 4.71
C LEU A 267 -4.99 3.15 4.85
N HIS A 268 -5.41 2.29 5.78
CA HIS A 268 -4.79 0.98 5.92
C HIS A 268 -5.07 0.10 4.69
N GLY A 269 -4.01 -0.51 4.12
CA GLY A 269 -4.09 -1.40 2.96
C GLY A 269 -4.35 -0.68 1.63
N VAL A 270 -4.10 0.63 1.59
CA VAL A 270 -4.23 1.44 0.37
C VAL A 270 -3.07 1.19 -0.60
N ARG A 271 -3.37 1.31 -1.89
CA ARG A 271 -2.42 1.15 -3.00
C ARG A 271 -2.68 2.21 -4.06
N LEU A 272 -1.69 2.51 -4.90
CA LEU A 272 -1.89 3.35 -6.08
C LEU A 272 -2.74 2.62 -7.12
N ALA A 273 -3.64 3.35 -7.77
CA ALA A 273 -4.42 2.84 -8.89
C ALA A 273 -3.53 2.71 -10.14
N ARG A 274 -3.58 1.57 -10.82
CA ARG A 274 -2.70 1.24 -11.97
C ARG A 274 -2.94 2.08 -13.24
N SER A 275 -4.15 2.58 -13.45
CA SER A 275 -4.49 3.51 -14.55
C SER A 275 -5.68 4.34 -14.14
N PRO A 276 -5.70 5.68 -14.36
CA PRO A 276 -6.74 6.59 -13.89
C PRO A 276 -8.17 6.21 -14.33
N ASN A 277 -8.32 5.48 -15.45
CA ASN A 277 -9.62 5.18 -16.07
C ASN A 277 -9.95 3.69 -16.26
N ALA A 278 -9.12 2.76 -15.79
CA ALA A 278 -9.26 1.32 -16.09
C ALA A 278 -10.36 0.59 -15.28
N VAL A 279 -11.52 1.21 -15.10
CA VAL A 279 -12.72 0.46 -14.74
C VAL A 279 -13.43 0.12 -16.03
N THR A 280 -13.49 -1.17 -16.37
CA THR A 280 -14.37 -1.69 -17.44
C THR A 280 -15.81 -1.57 -16.96
N GLY A 281 -16.29 -0.33 -16.86
CA GLY A 281 -17.61 0.00 -16.36
C GLY A 281 -18.63 -0.14 -17.49
N ARG A 282 -19.39 -1.24 -17.49
CA ARG A 282 -20.74 -1.18 -18.05
C ARG A 282 -21.49 -0.15 -17.20
N PHE A 283 -21.60 1.08 -17.71
CA PHE A 283 -22.28 2.17 -17.01
C PHE A 283 -23.66 1.69 -16.56
N PRO A 284 -24.10 2.00 -15.32
CA PRO A 284 -25.39 1.53 -14.85
C PRO A 284 -26.49 1.99 -15.80
N GLN A 285 -27.32 1.02 -16.21
CA GLN A 285 -28.45 1.24 -17.10
C GLN A 285 -29.74 1.23 -16.30
N VAL A 286 -30.62 2.18 -16.59
CA VAL A 286 -31.91 2.32 -15.93
C VAL A 286 -32.98 2.41 -16.99
N GLN A 287 -34.02 1.59 -16.87
CA GLN A 287 -35.19 1.66 -17.75
C GLN A 287 -36.28 2.54 -17.15
N ARG A 288 -36.90 3.37 -17.98
CA ARG A 288 -37.99 4.28 -17.61
C ARG A 288 -38.98 4.40 -18.76
N VAL A 289 -40.25 4.55 -18.41
CA VAL A 289 -41.31 4.85 -19.37
C VAL A 289 -41.36 6.36 -19.58
N VAL A 290 -41.41 6.81 -20.83
CA VAL A 290 -41.62 8.23 -21.15
C VAL A 290 -43.08 8.58 -20.89
N ALA A 291 -43.33 9.62 -20.10
CA ALA A 291 -44.68 10.05 -19.73
C ALA A 291 -45.46 10.64 -20.93
N GLY A 292 -46.77 10.81 -20.76
CA GLY A 292 -47.68 11.36 -21.77
C GLY A 292 -47.37 12.78 -22.25
N ASN A 293 -46.50 13.49 -21.55
CA ASN A 293 -46.01 14.82 -21.91
C ASN A 293 -44.61 14.80 -22.57
N GLY A 294 -44.09 13.63 -22.95
CA GLY A 294 -42.76 13.45 -23.53
C GLY A 294 -41.60 13.60 -22.54
N ASN A 295 -41.88 13.70 -21.23
CA ASN A 295 -40.89 13.85 -20.18
C ASN A 295 -40.61 12.56 -19.42
N LEU A 296 -39.46 12.52 -18.76
CA LEU A 296 -39.02 11.38 -17.97
C LEU A 296 -38.17 11.83 -16.78
N MET A 297 -38.34 11.17 -15.64
CA MET A 297 -37.56 11.46 -14.42
C MET A 297 -36.53 10.37 -14.16
N VAL A 298 -35.27 10.77 -14.01
CA VAL A 298 -34.16 9.87 -13.63
C VAL A 298 -33.17 10.60 -12.72
N ALA A 299 -32.77 9.95 -11.62
CA ALA A 299 -31.82 10.52 -10.65
C ALA A 299 -32.17 11.95 -10.16
N GLY A 300 -33.46 12.28 -10.06
CA GLY A 300 -33.92 13.62 -9.66
C GLY A 300 -33.86 14.69 -10.76
N CYS A 301 -33.40 14.34 -11.97
CA CYS A 301 -33.41 15.20 -13.15
C CYS A 301 -34.63 14.89 -14.02
N LYS A 302 -35.31 15.93 -14.51
CA LYS A 302 -36.35 15.85 -15.53
C LYS A 302 -35.69 15.95 -16.91
N LEU A 303 -35.88 14.93 -17.74
CA LEU A 303 -35.37 14.86 -19.11
C LEU A 303 -36.54 14.99 -20.10
N GLN A 304 -36.39 15.87 -21.08
CA GLN A 304 -37.33 16.04 -22.19
C GLN A 304 -36.87 15.13 -23.33
N ILE A 305 -37.61 14.06 -23.61
CA ILE A 305 -37.30 13.08 -24.68
C ILE A 305 -38.13 13.37 -25.93
N GLY A 306 -39.36 13.87 -25.74
CA GLY A 306 -40.28 14.20 -26.82
C GLY A 306 -41.52 13.29 -26.84
N GLN A 307 -42.61 13.83 -27.38
CA GLN A 307 -43.93 13.18 -27.42
C GLN A 307 -43.96 11.90 -28.28
N VAL A 308 -43.11 11.84 -29.30
CA VAL A 308 -42.99 10.69 -30.22
C VAL A 308 -42.59 9.40 -29.48
N HIS A 309 -41.96 9.52 -28.31
CA HIS A 309 -41.54 8.39 -27.49
C HIS A 309 -42.48 8.10 -26.31
N ARG A 310 -43.66 8.76 -26.24
CA ARG A 310 -44.67 8.54 -25.20
C ARG A 310 -44.99 7.06 -25.01
N GLY A 311 -45.00 6.60 -23.75
CA GLY A 311 -45.34 5.23 -23.39
C GLY A 311 -44.26 4.19 -23.69
N LYS A 312 -43.19 4.56 -24.42
CA LYS A 312 -42.08 3.67 -24.74
C LYS A 312 -41.12 3.55 -23.55
N VAL A 313 -40.52 2.37 -23.39
CA VAL A 313 -39.47 2.12 -22.40
C VAL A 313 -38.12 2.51 -23.00
N VAL A 314 -37.46 3.50 -22.42
CA VAL A 314 -36.12 3.92 -22.82
C VAL A 314 -35.07 3.46 -21.81
N THR A 315 -33.89 3.12 -22.30
CA THR A 315 -32.73 2.75 -21.49
C THR A 315 -31.83 3.96 -21.29
N ILE A 316 -31.70 4.43 -20.06
CA ILE A 316 -30.80 5.52 -19.70
C ILE A 316 -29.48 4.92 -19.22
N VAL A 317 -28.38 5.25 -19.89
CA VAL A 317 -27.02 4.95 -19.47
C VAL A 317 -26.50 6.11 -18.62
N LEU A 318 -26.21 5.84 -17.36
CA LEU A 318 -25.72 6.84 -16.41
C LEU A 318 -24.19 6.94 -16.50
N LYS A 319 -23.69 7.97 -17.18
CA LYS A 319 -22.27 8.34 -17.13
C LYS A 319 -22.00 9.33 -15.98
N ASP A 320 -20.73 9.62 -15.76
CA ASP A 320 -20.26 10.52 -14.69
C ASP A 320 -20.83 11.94 -14.85
N THR A 321 -20.86 12.47 -16.09
CA THR A 321 -21.28 13.86 -16.37
C THR A 321 -22.53 13.98 -17.26
N ARG A 322 -23.05 12.87 -17.79
CA ARG A 322 -24.18 12.87 -18.75
C ARG A 322 -25.06 11.63 -18.64
N PHE A 323 -26.33 11.80 -18.98
CA PHE A 323 -27.28 10.73 -19.27
C PHE A 323 -27.31 10.51 -20.78
N ARG A 324 -27.08 9.28 -21.25
CA ARG A 324 -27.41 8.89 -22.64
C ARG A 324 -28.72 8.14 -22.62
N VAL A 325 -29.68 8.56 -23.41
CA VAL A 325 -30.99 7.92 -23.52
C VAL A 325 -31.01 7.11 -24.80
N LEU A 326 -31.30 5.81 -24.69
CA LEU A 326 -31.38 4.89 -25.81
C LEU A 326 -32.78 4.28 -25.92
N PHE A 327 -33.23 4.06 -27.14
CA PHE A 327 -34.44 3.29 -27.44
C PHE A 327 -34.06 2.21 -28.46
N GLU A 328 -34.36 0.94 -28.16
CA GLU A 328 -34.01 -0.22 -28.99
C GLU A 328 -32.52 -0.33 -29.39
N GLY A 329 -31.63 0.34 -28.64
CA GLY A 329 -30.18 0.34 -28.89
C GLY A 329 -29.67 1.60 -29.61
N GLU A 330 -30.55 2.43 -30.16
CA GLU A 330 -30.20 3.71 -30.79
C GLU A 330 -30.20 4.87 -29.78
N GLU A 331 -29.25 5.80 -29.92
CA GLU A 331 -29.16 6.98 -29.06
C GLU A 331 -30.19 8.04 -29.49
N LEU A 332 -31.16 8.31 -28.61
CA LEU A 332 -32.16 9.35 -28.82
C LEU A 332 -31.63 10.74 -28.42
N SER A 333 -31.00 10.81 -27.25
CA SER A 333 -30.57 12.09 -26.70
C SER A 333 -29.48 11.96 -25.63
N VAL A 334 -28.78 13.07 -25.40
CA VAL A 334 -27.79 13.21 -24.34
C VAL A 334 -28.16 14.41 -23.47
N HIS A 335 -28.21 14.22 -22.16
CA HIS A 335 -28.51 15.27 -21.21
C HIS A 335 -27.41 15.43 -20.16
N PRO A 336 -27.09 16.65 -19.71
CA PRO A 336 -26.12 16.86 -18.63
C PRO A 336 -26.65 16.29 -17.31
N ARG A 337 -25.74 15.71 -16.52
CA ARG A 337 -26.07 15.22 -15.17
C ARG A 337 -25.74 16.28 -14.14
N THR A 338 -26.71 17.15 -13.87
CA THR A 338 -26.58 18.27 -12.93
C THR A 338 -26.74 17.85 -11.47
N LEU A 339 -27.44 16.75 -11.20
CA LEU A 339 -27.63 16.21 -9.85
C LEU A 339 -27.10 14.77 -9.74
N ILE A 340 -26.22 14.53 -8.76
CA ILE A 340 -25.72 13.19 -8.44
C ILE A 340 -26.61 12.56 -7.37
N LYS A 341 -27.88 12.29 -7.72
CA LYS A 341 -28.79 11.54 -6.87
C LYS A 341 -28.72 10.05 -7.17
N GLU A 342 -28.92 9.26 -6.12
CA GLU A 342 -28.96 7.80 -6.21
C GLU A 342 -30.21 7.31 -6.95
N VAL A 343 -30.05 6.32 -7.83
CA VAL A 343 -31.19 5.64 -8.48
C VAL A 343 -31.38 4.27 -7.84
N ASN A 344 -32.41 4.14 -7.01
CA ASN A 344 -32.71 2.90 -6.29
C ASN A 344 -33.52 1.89 -7.13
N ARG A 345 -34.20 2.36 -8.20
CA ARG A 345 -35.05 1.53 -9.06
C ARG A 345 -34.50 1.45 -10.48
N LEU A 346 -34.01 0.28 -10.88
CA LEU A 346 -33.34 0.08 -12.16
C LEU A 346 -34.30 -0.28 -13.31
N ARG A 347 -35.43 -0.92 -13.02
CA ARG A 347 -36.45 -1.28 -14.03
C ARG A 347 -37.64 -0.33 -13.99
N ALA A 348 -38.25 -0.13 -15.16
CA ALA A 348 -39.56 0.50 -15.26
C ALA A 348 -40.61 -0.40 -14.59
N SER A 349 -41.65 0.20 -14.00
CA SER A 349 -42.79 -0.53 -13.45
C SER A 349 -44.07 0.00 -14.04
N GLY A 350 -45.01 -0.90 -14.33
CA GLY A 350 -46.29 -0.54 -14.95
C GLY A 350 -46.25 -0.54 -16.48
N HIS A 351 -45.41 -1.37 -17.09
CA HIS A 351 -45.54 -1.62 -18.53
C HIS A 351 -46.64 -2.66 -18.76
N ILE A 352 -47.72 -2.23 -19.40
CA ILE A 352 -48.66 -3.11 -20.09
C ILE A 352 -48.12 -3.22 -21.51
N ASP A 353 -47.69 -4.42 -21.91
CA ASP A 353 -47.35 -4.74 -23.28
C ASP A 353 -48.62 -4.60 -24.13
N TYR A 354 -48.81 -3.46 -24.79
CA TYR A 354 -49.73 -3.38 -25.91
C TYR A 354 -48.98 -3.78 -27.17
N ARG A 355 -48.86 -5.09 -27.41
CA ARG A 355 -48.68 -5.60 -28.77
C ARG A 355 -50.07 -5.58 -29.40
N ILE A 356 -50.27 -4.71 -30.39
CA ILE A 356 -51.37 -4.82 -31.36
C ILE A 356 -50.85 -5.66 -32.50
#